data_AF-A0AAE8HTV7-F1
#
_entry.id   AF-A0AAE8HTV7-F1
#
_cell.length_a   1.000
_cell.length_b   1.000
_cell.length_c   1.000
_cell.angle_alpha   90.00
_cell.angle_beta   90.00
_cell.angle_gamma   90.00
#
_symmetry.space_group_name_H-M   'P 1'
#
loop_
_entity.id
_entity.type
_entity.pdbx_description
1 polymer ?
#
loop_
_entity_poly.entity_id
_entity_poly.type
_entity_poly.pdbx_seq_one_letter_code
_entity_poly.pdbx_strand_id
1 'polypeptide(L)'
;MSRAIALIDGNSFYCSCERVFDPKLARVPVIVLSNNDGCAIARTAEAKALGIKMGDPWFKIREMCQAQGVRVFSSNYTLYGDMSARANAVYRDFARDVEIYSIDESFLDLSDVRERDRLALAQDLRATVRA
;
A
#
# COMPACT_ATOMS: atom_id res chain seq x y z
N MET A 1 3.84 -0.41 -32.42
CA MET A 1 3.88 0.42 -31.20
C MET A 1 4.99 -0.11 -30.31
N SER A 2 5.66 0.75 -29.54
CA SER A 2 6.70 0.33 -28.59
C SER A 2 6.07 -0.30 -27.35
N ARG A 3 6.68 -1.39 -26.84
CA ARG A 3 6.26 -2.04 -25.60
C ARG A 3 6.34 -1.05 -24.44
N ALA A 4 5.30 -0.97 -23.63
CA ALA A 4 5.27 -0.12 -22.45
C ALA A 4 4.56 -0.82 -21.30
N ILE A 5 5.25 -0.96 -20.16
CA ILE A 5 4.73 -1.59 -18.96
C ILE A 5 4.72 -0.55 -17.84
N ALA A 6 3.59 -0.42 -17.15
CA ALA A 6 3.49 0.35 -15.92
C ALA A 6 3.61 -0.59 -14.71
N LEU A 7 4.37 -0.15 -13.70
CA LEU A 7 4.40 -0.77 -12.38
C LEU A 7 3.52 0.05 -11.44
N ILE A 8 2.54 -0.60 -10.82
CA ILE A 8 1.72 -0.05 -9.76
C ILE A 8 2.20 -0.64 -8.43
N ASP A 9 2.37 0.20 -7.42
CA ASP A 9 2.86 -0.16 -6.07
C ASP A 9 2.06 0.62 -5.00
N GLY A 10 1.47 -0.11 -4.06
CA GLY A 10 0.68 0.42 -2.95
C GLY A 10 1.52 1.01 -1.82
N ASN A 11 1.45 2.33 -1.64
CA ASN A 11 2.16 2.99 -0.54
C ASN A 11 1.77 2.46 0.84
N SER A 12 2.74 1.89 1.58
CA SER A 12 2.54 1.37 2.95
C SER A 12 1.29 0.49 3.05
N PHE A 13 1.09 -0.40 2.08
CA PHE A 13 -0.21 -0.98 1.72
C PHE A 13 -1.06 -1.45 2.90
N TYR A 14 -0.50 -2.23 3.84
CA TYR A 14 -1.28 -2.70 5.00
C TYR A 14 -1.73 -1.56 5.91
N CYS A 15 -0.89 -0.56 6.17
CA CYS A 15 -1.30 0.62 6.93
C CYS A 15 -2.38 1.43 6.20
N SER A 16 -2.29 1.51 4.87
CA SER A 16 -3.29 2.19 4.05
C SER A 16 -4.63 1.46 4.10
N CYS A 17 -4.65 0.13 4.09
CA CYS A 17 -5.86 -0.68 4.28
C CYS A 17 -6.55 -0.39 5.61
N GLU A 18 -5.80 -0.32 6.72
CA GLU A 18 -6.37 0.04 8.03
C GLU A 18 -6.94 1.48 8.04
N ARG A 19 -6.24 2.42 7.38
CA ARG A 19 -6.66 3.83 7.29
C ARG A 19 -7.96 4.05 6.54
N VAL A 20 -8.28 3.21 5.54
CA VAL A 20 -9.52 3.36 4.74
C VAL A 20 -10.77 3.36 5.61
N PHE A 21 -10.77 2.60 6.72
CA PHE A 21 -11.94 2.43 7.57
C PHE A 21 -11.98 3.37 8.79
N ASP A 22 -10.91 4.11 9.06
CA ASP A 22 -10.86 5.07 10.16
C ASP A 22 -10.14 6.37 9.74
N PRO A 23 -10.91 7.41 9.37
CA PRO A 23 -10.36 8.73 9.01
C PRO A 23 -9.47 9.36 10.09
N LYS A 24 -9.63 8.97 11.36
CA LYS A 24 -8.79 9.49 12.45
C LYS A 24 -7.32 9.06 12.31
N LEU A 25 -7.05 8.00 11.55
CA LEU A 25 -5.70 7.49 11.32
C LEU A 25 -4.92 8.24 10.23
N ALA A 26 -5.57 9.12 9.46
CA ALA A 26 -5.01 9.75 8.26
C ALA A 26 -3.71 10.54 8.50
N ARG A 27 -3.50 11.08 9.71
CA ARG A 27 -2.34 11.91 10.08
C ARG A 27 -1.60 11.39 11.32
N VAL A 28 -1.84 10.14 11.69
CA VAL A 28 -1.24 9.51 12.87
C VAL A 28 -0.23 8.46 12.41
N PRO A 29 0.94 8.32 13.05
CA PRO A 29 1.86 7.23 12.73
C PRO A 29 1.17 5.88 12.96
N VAL A 30 1.05 5.10 11.89
CA VAL A 30 0.51 3.73 11.91
C VAL A 30 1.61 2.74 11.53
N ILE A 31 1.64 1.61 12.24
CA ILE A 31 2.38 0.40 11.86
C ILE A 31 1.46 -0.83 11.88
N VAL A 32 1.78 -1.81 11.04
CA VAL A 32 1.20 -3.16 11.08
C VAL A 32 2.31 -4.14 11.43
N LEU A 33 2.05 -5.03 12.39
CA LEU A 33 2.96 -6.06 12.85
C LEU A 33 2.77 -7.37 12.08
N SER A 34 3.81 -8.21 12.05
CA SER A 34 3.78 -9.55 11.44
C SER A 34 2.81 -10.49 12.15
N ASN A 35 2.67 -11.70 11.61
CA ASN A 35 2.07 -12.83 12.35
C ASN A 35 2.63 -12.92 13.77
N ASN A 36 1.72 -13.13 14.72
CA ASN A 36 2.01 -13.20 16.15
C ASN A 36 2.70 -11.94 16.71
N ASP A 37 2.52 -10.78 16.06
CA ASP A 37 3.03 -9.47 16.48
C ASP A 37 4.55 -9.42 16.71
N GLY A 38 5.31 -10.17 15.90
CA GLY A 38 6.75 -10.31 16.06
C GLY A 38 7.54 -9.04 15.73
N CYS A 39 7.26 -8.41 14.58
CA CYS A 39 7.98 -7.22 14.12
C CYS A 39 7.13 -6.31 13.23
N ALA A 40 7.55 -5.05 13.06
CA ALA A 40 6.88 -4.10 12.17
C ALA A 40 7.12 -4.43 10.69
N ILE A 41 6.06 -4.73 9.94
CA ILE A 41 6.12 -5.13 8.52
C ILE A 41 5.51 -4.13 7.55
N ALA A 42 4.69 -3.20 8.05
CA ALA A 42 4.25 -2.04 7.28
C ALA A 42 4.26 -0.80 8.19
N ARG A 43 4.66 0.33 7.63
CA ARG A 43 4.92 1.57 8.38
C ARG A 43 4.60 2.76 7.52
N THR A 44 3.76 3.64 8.02
CA THR A 44 3.46 4.95 7.42
C THR A 44 4.70 5.86 7.41
N ALA A 45 4.67 6.93 6.60
CA ALA A 45 5.79 7.88 6.50
C ALA A 45 6.11 8.53 7.86
N GLU A 46 5.08 8.86 8.62
CA GLU A 46 5.15 9.42 9.96
C GLU A 46 5.83 8.43 10.93
N ALA A 47 5.48 7.14 10.86
CA ALA A 47 6.13 6.10 11.67
C ALA A 47 7.60 5.89 11.27
N LYS A 48 7.93 5.96 9.97
CA LYS A 48 9.33 5.92 9.50
C LYS A 48 10.14 7.11 10.01
N ALA A 49 9.55 8.31 10.07
CA ALA A 49 10.19 9.51 10.59
C ALA A 49 10.52 9.42 12.10
N LEU A 50 9.78 8.60 12.86
CA LEU A 50 10.10 8.26 14.26
C LEU A 50 11.26 7.27 14.40
N GLY A 51 11.86 6.81 13.30
CA GLY A 51 13.00 5.90 13.30
C GLY A 51 12.63 4.41 13.29
N ILE A 52 11.34 4.06 13.16
CA ILE A 52 10.89 2.66 13.09
C ILE A 52 11.32 2.03 11.76
N LYS A 53 12.18 1.01 11.82
CA LYS A 53 12.74 0.30 10.68
C LYS A 53 11.89 -0.90 10.29
N MET A 54 12.14 -1.42 9.08
CA MET A 54 11.47 -2.64 8.62
C MET A 54 11.97 -3.81 9.43
N GLY A 55 11.07 -4.65 9.91
CA GLY A 55 11.43 -5.82 10.71
C GLY A 55 11.92 -5.49 12.12
N ASP A 56 11.76 -4.26 12.60
CA ASP A 56 12.06 -3.94 13.99
C ASP A 56 11.20 -4.82 14.91
N PRO A 57 11.82 -5.61 15.82
CA PRO A 57 11.09 -6.47 16.73
C PRO A 57 10.19 -5.66 17.63
N TRP A 58 8.91 -6.04 17.73
CA TRP A 58 7.91 -5.27 18.46
C TRP A 58 8.31 -5.02 19.91
N PHE A 59 8.87 -6.03 20.58
CA PHE A 59 9.31 -5.92 21.97
C PHE A 59 10.36 -4.82 22.20
N LYS A 60 11.15 -4.46 21.18
CA LYS A 60 12.18 -3.40 21.28
C LYS A 60 11.60 -2.00 21.07
N ILE A 61 10.55 -1.88 20.26
CA ILE A 61 9.99 -0.58 19.85
C ILE A 61 8.67 -0.23 20.54
N ARG A 62 8.10 -1.16 21.32
CA ARG A 62 6.78 -1.03 21.97
C ARG A 62 6.65 0.21 22.83
N GLU A 63 7.60 0.43 23.73
CA GLU A 63 7.55 1.55 24.68
C GLU A 63 7.63 2.90 23.95
N MET A 64 8.53 3.01 22.96
CA MET A 64 8.63 4.20 22.11
C MET A 64 7.33 4.43 21.33
N CYS A 65 6.75 3.38 20.73
CA CYS A 65 5.50 3.47 20.00
C CYS A 65 4.35 3.99 20.87
N GLN A 66 4.25 3.51 22.11
CA GLN A 66 3.26 3.98 23.08
C GLN A 66 3.49 5.45 23.46
N ALA A 67 4.73 5.83 23.75
CA ALA A 67 5.09 7.20 24.11
C ALA A 67 4.84 8.22 22.98
N GLN A 68 5.04 7.80 21.73
CA GLN A 68 4.86 8.64 20.53
C GLN A 68 3.44 8.57 19.93
N GLY A 69 2.52 7.83 20.56
CA GLY A 69 1.14 7.70 20.07
C GLY A 69 1.01 6.94 18.75
N VAL A 70 1.93 6.03 18.45
CA VAL A 70 1.87 5.17 17.26
C VAL A 70 0.70 4.21 17.38
N ARG A 71 -0.11 4.14 16.32
CA ARG A 71 -1.20 3.19 16.18
C ARG A 71 -0.65 1.89 15.63
N VAL A 72 -0.88 0.81 16.35
CA VAL A 72 -0.29 -0.51 16.08
C VAL A 72 -1.42 -1.49 15.83
N PHE A 73 -1.34 -2.22 14.73
CA PHE A 73 -2.30 -3.25 14.35
C PHE A 73 -1.58 -4.58 14.15
N SER A 74 -2.21 -5.66 14.59
CA SER A 74 -1.83 -7.01 14.16
C SER A 74 -2.20 -7.21 12.70
N SER A 75 -1.47 -8.08 11.98
CA SER A 75 -1.77 -8.36 10.57
C SER A 75 -3.20 -8.89 10.36
N ASN A 76 -3.95 -8.25 9.46
CA ASN A 76 -5.25 -8.70 8.98
C ASN A 76 -5.18 -9.07 7.48
N TYR A 77 -4.61 -10.24 7.16
CA TYR A 77 -4.38 -10.64 5.77
C TYR A 77 -5.66 -10.85 4.96
N THR A 78 -6.78 -11.19 5.60
CA THR A 78 -8.08 -11.27 4.92
C THR A 78 -8.50 -9.90 4.40
N LEU A 79 -8.38 -8.86 5.23
CA LEU A 79 -8.65 -7.49 4.80
C LEU A 79 -7.69 -7.06 3.69
N TYR A 80 -6.39 -7.30 3.85
CA TYR A 80 -5.39 -6.86 2.87
C TYR A 80 -5.58 -7.55 1.51
N GLY A 81 -5.95 -8.82 1.52
CA GLY A 81 -6.31 -9.58 0.32
C GLY A 81 -7.55 -9.02 -0.38
N ASP A 82 -8.61 -8.71 0.37
CA ASP A 82 -9.82 -8.08 -0.20
C ASP A 82 -9.52 -6.73 -0.83
N MET A 83 -8.78 -5.86 -0.13
CA MET A 83 -8.38 -4.55 -0.63
C MET A 83 -7.51 -4.66 -1.90
N SER A 84 -6.61 -5.64 -1.94
CA SER A 84 -5.77 -5.92 -3.12
C SER A 84 -6.61 -6.35 -4.32
N ALA A 85 -7.57 -7.26 -4.11
CA ALA A 85 -8.47 -7.74 -5.14
C ALA A 85 -9.32 -6.58 -5.70
N ARG A 86 -9.81 -5.68 -4.84
CA ARG A 86 -10.58 -4.50 -5.23
C ARG A 86 -9.76 -3.50 -6.04
N ALA A 87 -8.52 -3.23 -5.63
CA ALA A 87 -7.62 -2.36 -6.40
C ALA A 87 -7.33 -2.95 -7.79
N ASN A 88 -7.04 -4.25 -7.85
CA ASN A 88 -6.81 -4.96 -9.11
C ASN A 88 -8.04 -5.05 -10.01
N ALA A 89 -9.25 -5.09 -9.44
CA ALA A 89 -10.48 -4.99 -10.22
C ALA A 89 -10.57 -3.65 -10.95
N VAL A 90 -10.20 -2.54 -10.28
CA VAL A 90 -10.14 -1.22 -10.91
C VAL A 90 -9.04 -1.16 -11.98
N TYR A 91 -7.86 -1.75 -11.75
CA TYR A 91 -6.77 -1.72 -12.73
C TYR A 91 -7.15 -2.33 -14.09
N ARG A 92 -8.06 -3.32 -14.11
CA ARG A 92 -8.55 -3.96 -15.33
C ARG A 92 -9.38 -3.03 -16.21
N ASP A 93 -9.85 -1.89 -15.68
CA ASP A 93 -10.53 -0.85 -16.46
C ASP A 93 -9.52 0.07 -17.18
N PHE A 94 -8.25 0.06 -16.78
CA PHE A 94 -7.19 0.95 -17.30
C PHE A 94 -6.22 0.26 -18.26
N ALA A 95 -6.14 -1.07 -18.25
CA ALA A 95 -5.26 -1.84 -19.12
C ALA A 95 -5.90 -3.17 -19.48
N ARG A 96 -5.62 -3.64 -20.71
CA ARG A 96 -6.09 -4.93 -21.20
C ARG A 96 -5.53 -6.08 -20.37
N ASP A 97 -4.23 -6.04 -20.11
CA ASP A 97 -3.50 -7.09 -19.42
C ASP A 97 -2.94 -6.56 -18.09
N VAL A 98 -3.29 -7.25 -17.01
CA VAL A 98 -2.85 -6.96 -15.63
C VAL A 98 -2.23 -8.23 -15.06
N GLU A 99 -0.95 -8.14 -14.69
CA GLU A 99 -0.22 -9.21 -14.00
C GLU A 99 -0.02 -8.82 -12.54
N ILE A 100 -0.67 -9.59 -11.64
CA ILE A 100 -0.54 -9.41 -10.20
C ILE A 100 0.79 -10.03 -9.76
N TYR A 101 1.70 -9.21 -9.24
CA TYR A 101 3.00 -9.68 -8.76
C TYR A 101 2.97 -9.99 -7.25
N SER A 102 2.37 -9.10 -6.47
CA SER A 102 2.24 -9.23 -5.02
C SER A 102 0.87 -8.71 -4.56
N ILE A 103 0.68 -8.58 -3.25
CA ILE A 103 -0.54 -8.03 -2.67
C ILE A 103 -0.71 -6.52 -2.95
N ASP A 104 0.37 -5.79 -3.16
CA ASP A 104 0.38 -4.34 -3.39
C ASP A 104 1.01 -3.94 -4.72
N GLU A 105 1.61 -4.88 -5.45
CA GLU A 105 2.30 -4.62 -6.72
C GLU A 105 1.62 -5.34 -7.90
N SER A 106 1.47 -4.63 -9.02
CA SER A 106 0.91 -5.18 -10.26
C SER A 106 1.50 -4.49 -11.49
N PHE A 107 1.67 -5.25 -12.57
CA PHE A 107 2.14 -4.77 -13.85
C PHE A 107 0.97 -4.63 -14.83
N LEU A 108 0.90 -3.49 -15.52
CA LEU A 108 -0.10 -3.20 -16.53
C LEU A 108 0.57 -3.03 -17.90
N ASP A 109 0.06 -3.72 -18.93
CA ASP A 109 0.49 -3.48 -20.31
C ASP A 109 -0.23 -2.26 -20.89
N LEU A 110 0.54 -1.22 -21.22
CA LEU A 110 0.08 0.03 -21.83
C LEU A 110 0.60 0.20 -23.26
N SER A 111 0.97 -0.91 -23.92
CA SER A 111 1.53 -0.90 -25.27
C SER A 111 0.52 -0.43 -26.34
N ASP A 112 -0.78 -0.54 -26.07
CA ASP A 112 -1.89 -0.02 -26.89
C ASP A 112 -2.21 1.46 -26.62
N VAL A 113 -1.67 2.03 -25.55
CA VAL A 113 -1.81 3.45 -25.19
C VAL A 113 -0.71 4.26 -25.88
N ARG A 114 -1.11 5.33 -26.59
CA ARG A 114 -0.17 6.26 -27.23
C ARG A 114 0.73 6.89 -26.17
N GLU A 115 2.02 7.00 -26.47
CA GLU A 115 3.04 7.49 -25.51
C GLU A 115 2.65 8.80 -24.82
N ARG A 116 2.12 9.77 -25.58
CA ARG A 116 1.68 11.07 -25.06
C ARG A 116 0.53 11.00 -24.04
N ASP A 117 -0.26 9.93 -24.04
CA ASP A 117 -1.44 9.78 -23.19
C ASP A 117 -1.15 8.92 -21.94
N ARG A 118 -0.03 8.18 -21.90
CA ARG A 118 0.32 7.24 -20.82
C ARG A 118 0.41 7.92 -19.45
N LEU A 119 0.99 9.11 -19.38
CA LEU A 119 1.10 9.85 -18.12
C LEU A 119 -0.27 10.26 -17.58
N ALA A 120 -1.16 10.76 -18.45
CA ALA A 120 -2.50 11.16 -18.05
C ALA A 120 -3.31 9.95 -17.55
N LEU A 121 -3.22 8.81 -18.25
CA LEU A 121 -3.83 7.56 -17.82
C LEU A 121 -3.32 7.10 -16.45
N ALA A 122 -2.01 7.13 -16.22
CA ALA A 122 -1.43 6.74 -14.93
C ALA A 122 -1.86 7.68 -13.78
N GLN A 123 -2.03 8.98 -14.05
CA GLN A 123 -2.55 9.94 -13.08
C GLN A 123 -4.02 9.68 -12.75
N ASP A 124 -4.83 9.36 -13.76
CA ASP A 124 -6.25 9.03 -13.60
C ASP A 124 -6.45 7.73 -12.82
N LEU A 125 -5.69 6.68 -13.16
CA LEU A 125 -5.66 5.42 -12.40
C LEU A 125 -5.36 5.69 -10.93
N ARG A 126 -4.28 6.44 -10.65
CA ARG A 126 -3.88 6.77 -9.28
C ARG A 126 -4.95 7.58 -8.55
N ALA A 127 -5.65 8.48 -9.23
CA ALA A 127 -6.74 9.27 -8.63
C ALA A 127 -7.96 8.39 -8.32
N THR A 128 -8.28 7.45 -9.20
CA THR A 128 -9.43 6.54 -9.07
C THR A 128 -9.27 5.56 -7.89
N VAL A 129 -8.05 5.04 -7.69
CA VAL A 129 -7.76 4.06 -6.64
C VAL A 129 -7.53 4.71 -5.26
N ARG A 130 -7.37 6.04 -5.22
CA ARG A 130 -7.05 6.76 -3.98
C ARG A 130 -8.19 6.64 -2.96
N ALA A 131 -7.89 6.02 -1.83
CA ALA A 131 -8.71 6.07 -0.61
C ALA A 131 -8.44 7.36 0.19
#